data_AF-A0A7X4EVJ6-F1
#
_entry.id   AF-A0A7X4EVJ6-F1
#
_cell.length_a   1.000
_cell.length_b   1.000
_cell.length_c   1.000
_cell.angle_alpha   90.00
_cell.angle_beta   90.00
_cell.angle_gamma   90.00
#
_symmetry.space_group_name_H-M   'P 1'
#
loop_
_entity.id
_entity.type
_entity.pdbx_description
1 polymer ?
#
loop_
_entity_poly.entity_id
_entity_poly.type
_entity_poly.pdbx_seq_one_letter_code
_entity_poly.pdbx_strand_id
1 'polypeptide(L)'
;MNRYPLWINILVLVVIVGGAMFALPNIYGDDPALQITREDGNPMTDIVRAQVVAALDEQEIDFSSATLEDEAVVVRFPEVASQLSGSEVLGEAMPFHIVALTLAPRTPGWLNFLGLEPMSLGLDLRGGVHFLYQVDLDSALDQFMQTYQTDLRTRLREENIRNGGVDLQGRVVSVGIQDSERMDDAEEIIRVLDPQASATILGGTPGINVNRTTIDGLPGFRVEPTQTLIVERQNFAIQQNTVTLRNRVNELGVAEPVVQRQGLNRIVVQLPGVQDPAQAERILGATATVEFRLVDWENDAFTADRTGRPPLGSILRYQRDGTPTLLRRDLIVSGDQLTDATFIYSQGQPAVNVRLNSQGGNRMLETTQANLNRPMAVLYVEEKPELLERDGEQIIRNTREETVINVATIRGIFSTNFQITGVTPFEGQDLALLLRAGPLAPPNFKVADRTNGPTHGQDNIPRGRAAVLTGFLLVVLFMAAYYRIFGLTADLALFANLVLIVALLSMLQASLTLPGIAGIVLT
;
A
#
# COMPACT_ATOMS: atom_id res chain seq x y z
N MET A 1 51.71 29.59 7.42
CA MET A 1 51.81 30.50 6.25
C MET A 1 50.72 30.08 5.26
N ASN A 2 49.58 30.77 5.28
CA ASN A 2 48.44 30.42 4.43
C ASN A 2 48.72 30.85 2.97
N ARG A 3 48.66 29.92 2.02
CA ARG A 3 48.96 30.18 0.59
C ARG A 3 47.71 30.47 -0.25
N TYR A 4 46.52 30.42 0.35
CA TYR A 4 45.25 30.60 -0.37
C TYR A 4 44.77 32.06 -0.37
N PRO A 5 44.22 32.55 -1.50
CA PRO A 5 43.52 33.84 -1.58
C PRO A 5 42.40 33.98 -0.54
N LEU A 6 42.15 35.21 -0.08
CA LEU A 6 41.10 35.52 0.91
C LEU A 6 39.72 34.99 0.52
N TRP A 7 39.34 35.09 -0.75
CA TRP A 7 38.04 34.60 -1.23
C TRP A 7 37.90 33.08 -1.12
N ILE A 8 38.99 32.31 -1.28
CA ILE A 8 38.98 30.85 -1.09
C ILE A 8 38.78 30.53 0.40
N ASN A 9 39.46 31.25 1.29
CA ASN A 9 39.28 31.05 2.73
C ASN A 9 37.85 31.41 3.17
N ILE A 10 37.26 32.48 2.61
CA ILE A 10 35.86 32.85 2.86
C ILE A 10 34.92 31.77 2.33
N LEU A 11 35.15 31.26 1.12
CA LEU A 11 34.36 30.16 0.55
C LEU A 11 34.40 28.91 1.44
N VAL A 12 35.59 28.51 1.88
CA VAL A 12 35.76 27.37 2.80
C VAL A 12 35.02 27.60 4.10
N LEU A 13 35.11 28.79 4.68
CA LEU A 13 34.37 29.14 5.90
C LEU A 13 32.85 29.03 5.68
N VAL A 14 32.33 29.57 4.58
CA VAL A 14 30.90 29.49 4.22
C VAL A 14 30.45 28.04 4.06
N VAL A 15 31.25 27.21 3.37
CA VAL A 15 30.95 25.78 3.18
C VAL A 15 30.94 25.04 4.53
N ILE A 16 31.89 25.31 5.42
CA ILE A 16 31.94 24.67 6.75
C ILE A 16 30.76 25.11 7.61
N VAL A 17 30.45 26.42 7.64
CA VAL A 17 29.31 26.94 8.41
C VAL A 17 27.98 26.41 7.87
N GLY A 18 27.83 26.39 6.54
CA GLY A 18 26.67 25.77 5.88
C GLY A 18 26.55 24.28 6.22
N GLY A 19 27.65 23.53 6.10
CA GLY A 19 27.70 22.12 6.48
C GLY A 19 27.34 21.90 7.96
N ALA A 20 27.85 22.73 8.86
CA ALA A 20 27.51 22.66 10.28
C ALA A 20 26.02 22.90 10.54
N MET A 21 25.38 23.82 9.80
CA MET A 21 23.93 24.05 9.89
C MET A 21 23.14 22.82 9.44
N PHE A 22 23.51 22.19 8.32
CA PHE A 22 22.87 20.95 7.84
C PHE A 22 23.14 19.74 8.74
N ALA A 23 24.29 19.69 9.42
CA ALA A 23 24.62 18.61 10.34
C ALA A 23 23.95 18.76 11.73
N LEU A 24 23.58 19.98 12.12
CA LEU A 24 23.08 20.32 13.46
C LEU A 24 21.85 19.51 13.92
N PRO A 25 20.83 19.22 13.08
CA PRO A 25 19.66 18.43 13.48
C PRO A 25 20.02 17.05 14.06
N ASN A 26 21.08 16.42 13.55
CA ASN A 26 21.49 15.07 13.95
C ASN A 26 21.97 14.94 15.41
N ILE A 27 22.22 16.06 16.10
CA ILE A 27 22.73 16.05 17.47
C ILE A 27 21.60 15.84 18.50
N TYR A 28 20.37 16.23 18.15
CA TYR A 28 19.24 16.27 19.09
C TYR A 28 18.66 14.87 19.40
N GLY A 29 18.84 13.89 18.50
CA GLY A 29 18.28 12.54 18.66
C GLY A 29 16.76 12.51 18.50
N ASP A 30 16.15 11.37 18.82
CA ASP A 30 14.72 11.11 18.59
C ASP A 30 13.99 10.75 19.88
N ASP A 31 12.70 11.09 19.96
CA ASP A 31 11.74 10.65 20.98
C ASP A 31 10.87 9.50 20.46
N PRO A 32 10.56 8.49 21.28
CA PRO A 32 9.42 7.60 21.04
C PRO A 32 8.15 8.43 20.80
N ALA A 33 7.45 8.22 19.69
CA ALA A 33 6.28 9.03 19.36
C ALA A 33 5.18 8.22 18.66
N LEU A 34 3.94 8.67 18.79
CA LEU A 34 2.80 8.20 18.00
C LEU A 34 2.39 9.29 17.03
N GLN A 35 2.19 8.92 15.77
CA GLN A 35 1.64 9.78 14.75
C GLN A 35 0.22 9.32 14.45
N ILE A 36 -0.76 10.17 14.77
CA ILE A 36 -2.17 9.90 14.50
C ILE A 36 -2.59 10.65 13.24
N THR A 37 -3.03 9.88 12.25
CA THR A 37 -3.56 10.40 10.97
C THR A 37 -4.98 9.89 10.73
N ARG A 38 -5.64 10.48 9.74
CA ARG A 38 -7.00 10.15 9.35
C ARG A 38 -6.95 9.22 8.15
N GLU A 39 -7.79 8.20 8.14
CA GLU A 39 -7.89 7.26 7.00
C GLU A 39 -8.35 7.94 5.70
N ASP A 40 -9.10 9.03 5.82
CA ASP A 40 -9.59 9.81 4.67
C ASP A 40 -8.55 10.78 4.08
N GLY A 41 -7.36 10.88 4.69
CA GLY A 41 -6.27 11.75 4.24
C GLY A 41 -6.49 13.24 4.52
N ASN A 42 -7.55 13.62 5.23
CA ASN A 42 -7.77 15.01 5.62
C ASN A 42 -6.87 15.40 6.80
N PRO A 43 -6.41 16.67 6.88
CA PRO A 43 -5.55 17.13 7.95
C PRO A 43 -6.23 17.03 9.32
N MET A 44 -5.44 16.66 10.33
CA MET A 44 -5.87 16.69 11.72
C MET A 44 -6.28 18.08 12.19
N THR A 45 -7.14 18.13 13.20
CA THR A 45 -7.57 19.38 13.84
C THR A 45 -7.18 19.41 15.32
N ASP A 46 -7.12 20.62 15.89
CA ASP A 46 -6.91 20.80 17.33
C ASP A 46 -7.99 20.10 18.19
N ILE A 47 -9.18 19.87 17.64
CA ILE A 47 -10.24 19.12 18.33
C ILE A 47 -9.81 17.67 18.51
N VAL A 48 -9.29 17.03 17.46
CA VAL A 48 -8.79 15.66 17.53
C VAL A 48 -7.57 15.59 18.44
N ARG A 49 -6.65 16.56 18.38
CA ARG A 49 -5.53 16.67 19.31
C ARG A 49 -5.99 16.68 20.77
N ALA A 50 -7.04 17.44 21.09
CA ALA A 50 -7.60 17.48 22.44
C ALA A 50 -8.25 16.15 22.85
N GLN A 51 -8.89 15.44 21.92
CA GLN A 51 -9.43 14.09 22.16
C GLN A 51 -8.32 13.08 22.43
N VAL A 52 -7.21 13.13 21.67
CA VAL A 52 -6.02 12.28 21.89
C VAL A 52 -5.48 12.48 23.31
N VAL A 53 -5.30 13.74 23.71
CA VAL A 53 -4.83 14.08 25.06
C VAL A 53 -5.78 13.56 26.13
N ALA A 54 -7.09 13.77 25.95
CA ALA A 54 -8.09 13.31 26.91
C ALA A 54 -8.10 11.78 27.06
N ALA A 55 -7.96 11.03 25.96
CA ALA A 55 -7.91 9.56 25.98
C ALA A 55 -6.66 9.02 26.70
N LEU A 56 -5.51 9.67 26.51
CA LEU A 56 -4.27 9.30 27.21
C LEU A 56 -4.32 9.66 28.71
N ASP A 57 -4.84 10.84 29.04
CA ASP A 57 -5.01 11.29 30.43
C ASP A 57 -5.99 10.40 31.20
N GLU A 58 -7.07 9.93 30.57
CA GLU A 58 -8.08 9.05 31.19
C GLU A 58 -7.49 7.70 31.64
N GLN A 59 -6.50 7.19 30.90
CA GLN A 59 -5.80 5.93 31.21
C GLN A 59 -4.48 6.15 31.95
N GLU A 60 -4.21 7.37 32.42
CA GLU A 60 -2.99 7.75 33.15
C GLU A 60 -1.69 7.41 32.38
N ILE A 61 -1.71 7.55 31.05
CA ILE A 61 -0.52 7.28 30.22
C ILE A 61 0.39 8.51 30.17
N ASP A 62 1.61 8.38 30.67
CA ASP A 62 2.61 9.44 30.63
C ASP A 62 3.04 9.79 29.18
N PHE A 63 2.81 11.04 28.77
CA PHE A 63 3.31 11.60 27.51
C PHE A 63 4.01 12.95 27.72
N SER A 64 5.00 13.26 26.88
CA SER A 64 5.82 14.48 26.96
C SER A 64 5.15 15.69 26.30
N SER A 65 4.53 15.48 25.13
CA SER A 65 3.85 16.54 24.39
C SER A 65 2.93 15.96 23.33
N ALA A 66 1.83 16.66 23.01
CA ALA A 66 0.98 16.36 21.86
C ALA A 66 0.85 17.62 20.98
N THR A 67 1.44 17.58 19.79
CA THR A 67 1.52 18.69 18.83
C THR A 67 0.80 18.35 17.54
N LEU A 68 0.28 19.37 16.86
CA LEU A 68 -0.18 19.25 15.47
C LEU A 68 1.03 19.52 14.57
N GLU A 69 1.52 18.50 13.86
CA GLU A 69 2.65 18.61 12.93
C GLU A 69 2.16 18.21 11.54
N ASP A 70 2.27 19.13 10.58
CA ASP A 70 1.73 19.03 9.22
C ASP A 70 0.23 18.71 9.18
N GLU A 71 -0.12 17.47 8.90
CA GLU A 71 -1.49 16.95 8.76
C GLU A 71 -1.83 15.90 9.83
N ALA A 72 -0.93 15.69 10.81
CA ALA A 72 -1.01 14.66 11.82
C ALA A 72 -0.95 15.22 13.25
N VAL A 73 -1.45 14.45 14.21
CA VAL A 73 -1.20 14.70 15.63
C VAL A 73 -0.01 13.84 16.02
N VAL A 74 1.05 14.47 16.50
CA VAL A 74 2.26 13.77 16.97
C VAL A 74 2.30 13.84 18.49
N VAL A 75 2.23 12.68 19.14
CA VAL A 75 2.36 12.53 20.59
C VAL A 75 3.72 11.96 20.90
N ARG A 76 4.52 12.66 21.70
CA ARG A 76 5.85 12.23 22.14
C ARG A 76 5.76 11.61 23.52
N PHE A 77 6.53 10.54 23.75
CA PHE A 77 6.56 9.79 24.99
C PHE A 77 7.96 9.82 25.60
N PRO A 78 8.08 9.75 26.94
CA PRO A 78 9.38 9.69 27.60
C PRO A 78 10.10 8.36 27.34
N GLU A 79 9.33 7.26 27.21
CA GLU A 79 9.83 5.91 27.05
C GLU A 79 8.99 5.09 26.05
N VAL A 80 9.59 4.05 25.48
CA VAL A 80 8.92 3.15 24.52
C VAL A 80 7.77 2.39 25.17
N ALA A 81 7.86 2.09 26.47
CA ALA A 81 6.78 1.41 27.20
C ALA A 81 5.49 2.26 27.25
N SER A 82 5.61 3.56 27.52
CA SER A 82 4.48 4.50 27.50
C SER A 82 3.93 4.70 26.09
N GLN A 83 4.81 4.72 25.08
CA GLN A 83 4.40 4.78 23.67
C GLN A 83 3.54 3.57 23.26
N LEU A 84 3.93 2.36 23.65
CA LEU A 84 3.18 1.14 23.34
C LEU A 84 1.82 1.14 24.03
N SER A 85 1.79 1.48 25.32
CA SER A 85 0.54 1.57 26.10
C SER A 85 -0.40 2.63 25.51
N GLY A 86 0.16 3.79 25.13
CA GLY A 86 -0.60 4.83 24.44
C GLY A 86 -1.11 4.41 23.06
N SER A 87 -0.37 3.58 22.31
CA SER A 87 -0.82 3.07 21.02
C SER A 87 -2.06 2.18 21.15
N GLU A 88 -2.11 1.34 22.17
CA GLU A 88 -3.24 0.45 22.43
C GLU A 88 -4.48 1.24 22.83
N VAL A 89 -4.33 2.16 23.79
CA VAL A 89 -5.42 3.05 24.25
C VAL A 89 -5.97 3.90 23.11
N LEU A 90 -5.10 4.53 22.32
CA LEU A 90 -5.55 5.37 21.21
C LEU A 90 -6.13 4.56 20.06
N GLY A 91 -5.63 3.34 19.81
CA GLY A 91 -6.21 2.45 18.81
C GLY A 91 -7.65 2.07 19.14
N GLU A 92 -7.96 1.83 20.42
CA GLU A 92 -9.34 1.54 20.86
C GLU A 92 -10.22 2.80 20.90
N ALA A 93 -9.67 3.93 21.39
CA ALA A 93 -10.42 5.18 21.51
C ALA A 93 -10.69 5.87 20.18
N MET A 94 -9.87 5.61 19.15
CA MET A 94 -9.95 6.26 17.84
C MET A 94 -10.03 5.26 16.68
N PRO A 95 -11.13 4.50 16.55
CA PRO A 95 -11.26 3.42 15.58
C PRO A 95 -11.26 3.87 14.10
N PHE A 96 -11.38 5.17 13.82
CA PHE A 96 -11.35 5.75 12.47
C PHE A 96 -10.05 6.52 12.18
N HIS A 97 -9.02 6.33 13.01
CA HIS A 97 -7.72 6.98 12.87
C HIS A 97 -6.61 5.92 12.83
N ILE A 98 -5.58 6.20 12.05
CA ILE A 98 -4.38 5.37 11.99
C ILE A 98 -3.45 5.88 13.07
N VAL A 99 -3.20 5.05 14.09
CA VAL A 99 -2.26 5.33 15.17
C VAL A 99 -0.94 4.66 14.85
N ALA A 100 0.06 5.46 14.44
CA ALA A 100 1.32 4.95 13.94
C ALA A 100 2.47 5.05 14.95
N LEU A 101 3.21 3.95 15.15
CA LEU A 101 4.45 3.94 15.93
C LEU A 101 5.56 4.62 15.13
N THR A 102 6.20 5.63 15.72
CA THR A 102 7.29 6.38 15.08
C THR A 102 8.33 6.87 16.08
N LEU A 103 9.40 7.45 15.56
CA LEU A 103 10.42 8.18 16.30
C LEU A 103 10.42 9.62 15.78
N ALA A 104 10.04 10.56 16.64
CA ALA A 104 9.98 11.98 16.28
C ALA A 104 11.31 12.66 16.63
N PRO A 105 11.98 13.34 15.68
CA PRO A 105 13.20 14.06 15.97
C PRO A 105 13.00 15.14 17.03
N ARG A 106 13.95 15.27 17.95
CA ARG A 106 14.03 16.37 18.94
C ARG A 106 14.53 17.68 18.34
N THR A 107 14.59 17.76 17.01
CA THR A 107 15.06 18.92 16.28
C THR A 107 14.18 20.14 16.59
N PRO A 108 14.76 21.26 17.06
CA PRO A 108 14.01 22.49 17.31
C PRO A 108 13.27 22.98 16.06
N GLY A 109 12.04 23.50 16.24
CA GLY A 109 11.19 23.94 15.13
C GLY A 109 11.80 25.01 14.21
N TRP A 110 12.75 25.82 14.69
CA TRP A 110 13.45 26.81 13.87
C TRP A 110 14.40 26.16 12.84
N LEU A 111 14.93 24.97 13.09
CA LEU A 111 15.72 24.20 12.13
C LEU A 111 14.81 23.53 11.10
N ASN A 112 13.69 22.95 11.54
CA ASN A 112 12.69 22.35 10.65
C ASN A 112 12.08 23.41 9.71
N PHE A 113 11.82 24.62 10.20
CA PHE A 113 11.34 25.74 9.37
C PHE A 113 12.31 26.13 8.24
N LEU A 114 13.62 25.91 8.43
CA LEU A 114 14.64 26.12 7.41
C LEU A 114 14.78 24.93 6.44
N GLY A 115 13.96 23.88 6.60
CA GLY A 115 14.06 22.64 5.83
C GLY A 115 15.26 21.78 6.21
N LEU A 116 15.80 21.95 7.42
CA LEU A 116 16.97 21.22 7.91
C LEU A 116 16.50 20.02 8.74
N GLU A 117 16.47 18.86 8.10
CA GLU A 117 16.08 17.59 8.71
C GLU A 117 17.31 16.76 9.12
N PRO A 118 17.20 15.92 10.16
CA PRO A 118 18.23 14.93 10.45
C PRO A 118 18.30 13.88 9.34
N MET A 119 19.43 13.17 9.27
CA MET A 119 19.60 12.06 8.35
C MET A 119 18.66 10.90 8.71
N SER A 120 18.08 10.27 7.69
CA SER A 120 17.31 9.04 7.89
C SER A 120 18.20 7.91 8.42
N LEU A 121 17.67 7.08 9.30
CA LEU A 121 18.36 5.91 9.85
C LEU A 121 17.75 4.64 9.25
N GLY A 122 18.59 3.70 8.80
CA GLY A 122 18.15 2.44 8.24
C GLY A 122 17.56 1.48 9.27
N LEU A 123 16.91 0.41 8.80
CA LEU A 123 16.28 -0.64 9.63
C LEU A 123 17.24 -1.28 10.64
N ASP A 124 18.53 -1.35 10.34
CA ASP A 124 19.54 -1.91 11.26
C ASP A 124 19.76 -1.03 12.51
N LEU A 125 19.39 0.25 12.44
CA LEU A 125 19.53 1.22 13.53
C LEU A 125 18.17 1.57 14.17
N ARG A 126 17.12 1.77 13.37
CA ARG A 126 15.75 2.04 13.87
C ARG A 126 15.01 0.79 14.35
N GLY A 127 15.50 -0.41 13.98
CA GLY A 127 14.72 -1.64 14.10
C GLY A 127 13.58 -1.71 13.07
N GLY A 128 12.97 -2.87 12.95
CA GLY A 128 11.84 -3.09 12.05
C GLY A 128 11.93 -4.41 11.28
N VAL A 129 11.09 -4.53 10.26
CA VAL A 129 10.96 -5.75 9.46
C VAL A 129 11.16 -5.50 7.97
N HIS A 130 11.83 -6.45 7.34
CA HIS A 130 12.04 -6.50 5.91
C HIS A 130 11.44 -7.79 5.36
N PHE A 131 10.34 -7.67 4.62
CA PHE A 131 9.68 -8.79 3.95
C PHE A 131 9.97 -8.78 2.45
N LEU A 132 10.24 -9.97 1.90
CA LEU A 132 10.31 -10.21 0.47
C LEU A 132 9.16 -11.12 0.05
N TYR A 133 8.20 -10.55 -0.65
CA TYR A 133 7.06 -11.27 -1.22
C TYR A 133 7.34 -11.65 -2.67
N GLN A 134 6.88 -12.83 -3.09
CA GLN A 134 6.84 -13.23 -4.49
C GLN A 134 5.39 -13.40 -4.90
N VAL A 135 5.03 -12.81 -6.05
CA VAL A 135 3.68 -12.91 -6.61
C VAL A 135 3.58 -14.19 -7.43
N ASP A 136 2.50 -14.96 -7.22
CA ASP A 136 2.19 -16.14 -8.03
C ASP A 136 1.65 -15.73 -9.41
N LEU A 137 2.57 -15.47 -10.34
CA LEU A 137 2.25 -15.06 -11.70
C LEU A 137 1.58 -16.18 -12.52
N ASP A 138 1.79 -17.44 -12.15
CA ASP A 138 1.23 -18.58 -12.89
C ASP A 138 -0.26 -18.73 -12.59
N SER A 139 -0.64 -18.67 -11.31
CA SER A 139 -2.04 -18.63 -10.90
C SER A 139 -2.80 -17.45 -11.51
N ALA A 140 -2.14 -16.29 -11.64
CA ALA A 140 -2.71 -15.10 -12.28
C ALA A 140 -3.12 -15.36 -13.75
N LEU A 141 -2.22 -16.01 -14.50
CA LEU A 141 -2.44 -16.32 -15.91
C LEU A 141 -3.48 -17.42 -16.08
N ASP A 142 -3.44 -18.44 -15.22
CA ASP A 142 -4.37 -19.56 -15.29
C ASP A 142 -5.81 -19.08 -14.99
N GLN A 143 -5.98 -18.22 -13.98
CA GLN A 143 -7.26 -17.58 -13.69
C GLN A 143 -7.74 -16.69 -14.86
N PHE A 144 -6.84 -15.91 -15.47
CA PHE A 144 -7.17 -15.11 -16.63
C PHE A 144 -7.69 -15.98 -17.79
N MET A 145 -7.04 -17.10 -18.08
CA MET A 145 -7.48 -18.00 -19.15
C MET A 145 -8.80 -18.71 -18.82
N GLN A 146 -9.07 -19.04 -17.55
CA GLN A 146 -10.36 -19.58 -17.11
C GLN A 146 -11.52 -18.57 -17.27
N THR A 147 -11.28 -17.32 -16.90
CA THR A 147 -12.25 -16.23 -17.12
C THR A 147 -12.50 -16.04 -18.62
N TYR A 148 -11.44 -15.98 -19.42
CA TYR A 148 -11.55 -15.87 -20.88
C TYR A 148 -12.36 -17.01 -21.50
N GLN A 149 -12.11 -18.26 -21.09
CA GLN A 149 -12.87 -19.44 -21.53
C GLN A 149 -14.37 -19.28 -21.21
N THR A 150 -14.69 -18.80 -20.02
CA THR A 150 -16.08 -18.63 -19.56
C THR A 150 -16.80 -17.51 -20.31
N ASP A 151 -16.13 -16.37 -20.52
CA ASP A 151 -16.68 -15.25 -21.28
C ASP A 151 -16.88 -15.62 -22.75
N LEU A 152 -15.93 -16.32 -23.37
CA LEU A 152 -16.05 -16.82 -24.75
C LEU A 152 -17.24 -17.78 -24.89
N ARG A 153 -17.37 -18.74 -23.98
CA ARG A 153 -18.51 -19.67 -23.96
C ARG A 153 -19.84 -18.93 -23.85
N THR A 154 -19.91 -17.90 -23.02
CA THR A 154 -21.13 -17.13 -22.79
C THR A 154 -21.51 -16.33 -24.03
N ARG A 155 -20.57 -15.61 -24.66
CA ARG A 155 -20.86 -14.84 -25.87
C ARG A 155 -21.26 -15.70 -27.06
N LEU A 156 -20.59 -16.83 -27.27
CA LEU A 156 -20.98 -17.77 -28.33
C LEU A 156 -22.43 -18.26 -28.15
N ARG A 157 -22.87 -18.43 -26.89
CA ARG A 157 -24.26 -18.81 -26.58
C ARG A 157 -25.24 -17.66 -26.81
N GLU A 158 -24.91 -16.44 -26.42
CA GLU A 158 -25.74 -15.25 -26.62
C GLU A 158 -26.00 -14.98 -28.11
N GLU A 159 -24.97 -15.14 -28.94
CA GLU A 159 -25.05 -15.02 -30.41
C GLU A 159 -25.59 -16.28 -31.11
N ASN A 160 -26.05 -17.27 -30.35
CA ASN A 160 -26.59 -18.54 -30.86
C ASN A 160 -25.65 -19.30 -31.82
N ILE A 161 -24.34 -19.25 -31.59
CA ILE A 161 -23.34 -20.01 -32.36
C ILE A 161 -23.15 -21.38 -31.73
N ARG A 162 -23.54 -22.43 -32.45
CA ARG A 162 -23.38 -23.80 -31.96
C ARG A 162 -21.91 -24.19 -31.97
N ASN A 163 -21.42 -24.63 -30.80
CA ASN A 163 -20.05 -25.04 -30.60
C ASN A 163 -19.97 -26.45 -30.00
N GLY A 164 -18.86 -27.15 -30.25
CA GLY A 164 -18.53 -28.46 -29.69
C GLY A 164 -18.08 -28.40 -28.22
N GLY A 165 -18.21 -27.25 -27.57
CA GLY A 165 -17.63 -26.96 -26.26
C GLY A 165 -16.44 -26.02 -26.37
N VAL A 166 -16.25 -25.23 -25.31
CA VAL A 166 -15.06 -24.40 -25.11
C VAL A 166 -14.24 -25.07 -24.01
N ASP A 167 -13.09 -25.62 -24.37
CA ASP A 167 -12.20 -26.33 -23.45
C ASP A 167 -10.94 -25.50 -23.15
N LEU A 168 -10.36 -25.71 -21.96
CA LEU A 168 -9.12 -25.07 -21.53
C LEU A 168 -8.14 -26.17 -21.11
N GLN A 169 -7.06 -26.31 -21.86
CA GLN A 169 -5.97 -27.24 -21.55
C GLN A 169 -4.68 -26.46 -21.34
N GLY A 170 -4.19 -26.46 -20.10
CA GLY A 170 -3.08 -25.59 -19.70
C GLY A 170 -3.47 -24.11 -19.86
N ARG A 171 -2.84 -23.42 -20.84
CA ARG A 171 -3.12 -22.01 -21.17
C ARG A 171 -3.69 -21.83 -22.58
N VAL A 172 -4.27 -22.89 -23.11
CA VAL A 172 -4.77 -22.96 -24.47
C VAL A 172 -6.28 -23.14 -24.43
N VAL A 173 -7.02 -22.13 -24.88
CA VAL A 173 -8.47 -22.23 -25.05
C VAL A 173 -8.76 -22.77 -26.45
N SER A 174 -9.51 -23.86 -26.51
CA SER A 174 -9.89 -24.50 -27.77
C SER A 174 -11.41 -24.52 -27.90
N VAL A 175 -11.91 -24.15 -29.07
CA VAL A 175 -13.34 -24.19 -29.38
C VAL A 175 -13.57 -24.75 -30.78
N GLY A 176 -14.38 -25.80 -30.88
CA GLY A 176 -14.90 -26.29 -32.15
C GLY A 176 -16.22 -25.61 -32.49
N ILE A 177 -16.39 -25.13 -33.71
CA ILE A 177 -17.64 -24.53 -34.21
C ILE A 177 -18.36 -25.58 -35.06
N GLN A 178 -19.62 -25.86 -34.71
CA GLN A 178 -20.43 -26.84 -35.44
C GLN A 178 -20.94 -26.26 -36.76
N ASP A 179 -21.30 -24.98 -36.74
CA ASP A 179 -21.83 -24.27 -37.90
C ASP A 179 -20.66 -23.68 -38.71
N SER A 180 -20.15 -24.40 -39.70
CA SER A 180 -18.99 -23.96 -40.50
C SER A 180 -19.20 -22.61 -41.20
N GLU A 181 -20.45 -22.25 -41.48
CA GLU A 181 -20.83 -20.97 -42.09
C GLU A 181 -20.67 -19.77 -41.14
N ARG A 182 -20.61 -20.00 -39.83
CA ARG A 182 -20.47 -18.96 -38.79
C ARG A 182 -19.07 -18.86 -38.19
N MET A 183 -18.09 -19.45 -38.86
CA MET A 183 -16.69 -19.35 -38.43
C MET A 183 -16.22 -17.89 -38.37
N ASP A 184 -16.66 -17.05 -39.31
CA ASP A 184 -16.26 -15.64 -39.34
C ASP A 184 -16.92 -14.84 -38.19
N ASP A 185 -18.20 -15.09 -37.89
CA ASP A 185 -18.91 -14.50 -36.75
C ASP A 185 -18.23 -14.90 -35.41
N ALA A 186 -17.82 -16.16 -35.29
CA ALA A 186 -17.10 -16.65 -34.11
C ALA A 186 -15.73 -16.00 -33.95
N GLU A 187 -15.01 -15.76 -35.06
CA GLU A 187 -13.73 -15.03 -35.03
C GLU A 187 -13.94 -13.56 -34.62
N GLU A 188 -15.01 -12.93 -35.08
CA GLU A 188 -15.36 -11.56 -34.66
C GLU A 188 -15.63 -11.50 -33.16
N ILE A 189 -16.37 -12.44 -32.58
CA ILE A 189 -16.60 -12.52 -31.13
C ILE A 189 -15.27 -12.62 -30.36
N ILE A 190 -14.35 -13.46 -30.81
CA ILE A 190 -13.02 -13.62 -30.22
C ILE A 190 -12.25 -12.29 -30.26
N ARG A 191 -12.35 -11.55 -31.37
CA ARG A 191 -11.71 -10.25 -31.58
C ARG A 191 -12.36 -9.13 -30.75
N VAL A 192 -13.66 -9.18 -30.50
CA VAL A 192 -14.34 -8.18 -29.63
C VAL A 192 -14.05 -8.45 -28.15
N LEU A 193 -13.89 -9.72 -27.76
CA LEU A 193 -13.49 -10.10 -26.41
C LEU A 193 -12.09 -9.62 -26.05
N ASP A 194 -11.19 -9.61 -27.03
CA ASP A 194 -9.86 -9.03 -26.90
C ASP A 194 -9.59 -8.12 -28.11
N PRO A 195 -9.87 -6.80 -28.00
CA PRO A 195 -9.64 -5.83 -29.08
C PRO A 195 -8.19 -5.77 -29.56
N GLN A 196 -7.24 -6.31 -28.79
CA GLN A 196 -5.83 -6.40 -29.14
C GLN A 196 -5.43 -7.77 -29.70
N ALA A 197 -6.35 -8.76 -29.76
CA ALA A 197 -6.20 -10.02 -30.50
C ALA A 197 -6.22 -9.74 -32.02
N SER A 198 -5.17 -9.08 -32.50
CA SER A 198 -4.89 -8.94 -33.90
C SER A 198 -4.40 -10.29 -34.42
N ALA A 199 -5.02 -10.80 -35.49
CA ALA A 199 -4.49 -11.93 -36.23
C ALA A 199 -3.02 -11.67 -36.58
N THR A 200 -2.16 -12.56 -36.11
CA THR A 200 -0.71 -12.59 -36.27
C THR A 200 -0.24 -12.08 -37.63
N ILE A 201 0.29 -10.86 -37.70
CA ILE A 201 1.10 -10.45 -38.86
C ILE A 201 2.45 -9.84 -38.45
N LEU A 202 2.55 -9.09 -37.34
CA LEU A 202 3.84 -8.53 -36.90
C LEU A 202 3.92 -8.52 -35.38
N GLY A 203 4.73 -9.43 -34.82
CA GLY A 203 4.93 -9.59 -33.38
C GLY A 203 5.28 -8.27 -32.69
N GLY A 204 4.45 -7.87 -31.74
CA GLY A 204 4.64 -6.63 -30.99
C GLY A 204 3.41 -6.19 -30.19
N THR A 205 2.20 -6.57 -30.59
CA THR A 205 0.98 -6.18 -29.89
C THR A 205 0.68 -7.14 -28.73
N PRO A 206 0.41 -6.65 -27.51
CA PRO A 206 -0.13 -7.49 -26.44
C PRO A 206 -1.50 -8.01 -26.85
N GLY A 207 -1.77 -9.29 -26.65
CA GLY A 207 -3.06 -9.89 -26.97
C GLY A 207 -2.99 -11.40 -27.00
N ILE A 208 -3.97 -12.03 -27.64
CA ILE A 208 -4.07 -13.48 -27.75
C ILE A 208 -3.83 -13.92 -29.19
N ASN A 209 -3.03 -14.97 -29.39
CA ASN A 209 -2.84 -15.62 -30.67
C ASN A 209 -4.06 -16.49 -30.98
N VAL A 210 -4.74 -16.17 -32.10
CA VAL A 210 -5.91 -16.92 -32.57
C VAL A 210 -5.53 -17.69 -33.82
N ASN A 211 -5.57 -19.02 -33.74
CA ASN A 211 -5.25 -19.91 -34.84
C ASN A 211 -6.48 -20.73 -35.23
N ARG A 212 -6.91 -20.62 -36.50
CA ARG A 212 -7.92 -21.54 -37.07
C ARG A 212 -7.34 -22.95 -37.12
N THR A 213 -8.06 -23.92 -36.61
CA THR A 213 -7.64 -25.33 -36.54
C THR A 213 -8.82 -26.27 -36.58
N THR A 214 -8.58 -27.57 -36.48
CA THR A 214 -9.62 -28.60 -36.33
C THR A 214 -9.60 -29.14 -34.91
N ILE A 215 -10.73 -29.03 -34.20
CA ILE A 215 -10.92 -29.51 -32.83
C ILE A 215 -12.00 -30.61 -32.89
N ASP A 216 -11.64 -31.85 -32.52
CA ASP A 216 -12.56 -33.00 -32.49
C ASP A 216 -13.33 -33.22 -33.81
N GLY A 217 -12.68 -32.96 -34.95
CA GLY A 217 -13.27 -33.10 -36.28
C GLY A 217 -14.12 -31.91 -36.75
N LEU A 218 -14.27 -30.87 -35.93
CA LEU A 218 -14.95 -29.62 -36.27
C LEU A 218 -13.95 -28.52 -36.64
N PRO A 219 -14.26 -27.61 -37.58
CA PRO A 219 -13.49 -26.39 -37.74
C PRO A 219 -13.60 -25.54 -36.47
N GLY A 220 -12.51 -24.91 -36.05
CA GLY A 220 -12.48 -24.24 -34.75
C GLY A 220 -11.29 -23.30 -34.58
N PHE A 221 -11.12 -22.83 -33.35
CA PHE A 221 -10.06 -21.89 -32.98
C PHE A 221 -9.28 -22.42 -31.78
N ARG A 222 -7.96 -22.22 -31.84
CA ARG A 222 -7.05 -22.34 -30.71
C ARG A 222 -6.51 -20.97 -30.34
N VAL A 223 -6.62 -20.65 -29.06
CA VAL A 223 -6.48 -19.32 -28.52
C VAL A 223 -5.46 -19.36 -27.38
N GLU A 224 -4.31 -18.71 -27.56
CA GLU A 224 -3.14 -18.80 -26.66
C GLU A 224 -2.56 -17.41 -26.32
N PRO A 225 -2.21 -17.10 -25.07
CA PRO A 225 -1.67 -15.80 -24.72
C PRO A 225 -0.32 -15.53 -25.40
N THR A 226 -0.13 -14.33 -25.94
CA THR A 226 1.18 -13.91 -26.50
C THR A 226 2.21 -13.70 -25.39
N GLN A 227 3.50 -13.77 -25.72
CA GLN A 227 4.58 -13.47 -24.77
C GLN A 227 4.48 -12.02 -24.24
N THR A 228 4.05 -11.09 -25.09
CA THR A 228 3.84 -9.68 -24.69
C THR A 228 2.69 -9.56 -23.69
N LEU A 229 1.56 -10.24 -23.92
CA LEU A 229 0.45 -10.27 -22.97
C LEU A 229 0.86 -10.88 -21.63
N ILE A 230 1.65 -11.95 -21.65
CA ILE A 230 2.18 -12.56 -20.43
C ILE A 230 2.97 -11.52 -19.62
N VAL A 231 3.93 -10.81 -20.24
CA VAL A 231 4.74 -9.80 -19.56
C VAL A 231 3.89 -8.64 -19.04
N GLU A 232 2.91 -8.18 -19.82
CA GLU A 232 1.97 -7.13 -19.40
C GLU A 232 1.15 -7.57 -18.17
N ARG A 233 0.60 -8.79 -18.20
CA ARG A 233 -0.14 -9.38 -17.09
C ARG A 233 0.74 -9.55 -15.85
N GLN A 234 2.00 -9.91 -16.02
CA GLN A 234 2.96 -9.99 -14.91
C GLN A 234 3.22 -8.62 -14.28
N ASN A 235 3.47 -7.60 -15.10
CA ASN A 235 3.68 -6.24 -14.62
C ASN A 235 2.44 -5.71 -13.90
N PHE A 236 1.26 -5.99 -14.44
CA PHE A 236 -0.03 -5.65 -13.86
C PHE A 236 -0.22 -6.32 -12.50
N ALA A 237 -0.01 -7.63 -12.40
CA ALA A 237 -0.13 -8.38 -11.16
C ALA A 237 0.82 -7.87 -10.05
N ILE A 238 2.04 -7.47 -10.43
CA ILE A 238 3.01 -6.88 -9.50
C ILE A 238 2.57 -5.49 -9.06
N GLN A 239 2.12 -4.64 -9.98
CA GLN A 239 1.65 -3.30 -9.65
C GLN A 239 0.45 -3.36 -8.69
N GLN A 240 -0.49 -4.26 -8.97
CA GLN A 240 -1.68 -4.50 -8.15
C GLN A 240 -1.32 -4.97 -6.73
N ASN A 241 -0.43 -5.97 -6.61
CA ASN A 241 0.06 -6.42 -5.31
C ASN A 241 0.86 -5.34 -4.57
N THR A 242 1.61 -4.50 -5.30
CA THR A 242 2.38 -3.39 -4.70
C THR A 242 1.45 -2.37 -4.06
N VAL A 243 0.34 -2.02 -4.73
CA VAL A 243 -0.67 -1.12 -4.16
C VAL A 243 -1.38 -1.75 -2.97
N THR A 244 -1.78 -3.02 -3.09
CA THR A 244 -2.44 -3.76 -2.00
C THR A 244 -1.56 -3.80 -0.75
N LEU A 245 -0.29 -4.17 -0.91
CA LEU A 245 0.68 -4.17 0.20
C LEU A 245 0.90 -2.75 0.74
N ARG A 246 0.98 -1.72 -0.10
CA ARG A 246 1.12 -0.33 0.37
C ARG A 246 -0.04 0.10 1.27
N ASN A 247 -1.29 -0.23 0.90
CA ASN A 247 -2.45 0.12 1.71
C ASN A 247 -2.44 -0.63 3.06
N ARG A 248 -2.15 -1.93 3.05
CA ARG A 248 -2.01 -2.74 4.29
C ARG A 248 -0.90 -2.25 5.20
N VAL A 249 0.17 -1.71 4.61
CA VAL A 249 1.24 -1.12 5.40
C VAL A 249 0.80 0.20 6.04
N ASN A 250 -0.02 1.01 5.38
CA ASN A 250 -0.58 2.20 5.99
C ASN A 250 -1.48 1.83 7.19
N GLU A 251 -2.25 0.75 7.08
CA GLU A 251 -3.07 0.21 8.19
C GLU A 251 -2.25 -0.26 9.38
N LEU A 252 -1.00 -0.69 9.17
CA LEU A 252 -0.10 -1.07 10.26
C LEU A 252 0.31 0.12 11.13
N GLY A 253 -0.01 1.35 10.74
CA GLY A 253 0.43 2.53 11.48
C GLY A 253 1.96 2.60 11.51
N VAL A 254 2.59 2.49 10.34
CA VAL A 254 4.05 2.62 10.22
C VAL A 254 4.37 3.94 9.54
N ALA A 255 5.22 4.75 10.17
CA ALA A 255 5.76 5.94 9.52
C ALA A 255 6.80 5.54 8.46
N GLU A 256 6.68 6.11 7.26
CA GLU A 256 7.65 5.97 6.14
C GLU A 256 7.87 4.52 5.62
N PRO A 257 6.82 3.77 5.28
CA PRO A 257 7.01 2.44 4.73
C PRO A 257 7.55 2.44 3.30
N VAL A 258 8.45 1.50 3.00
CA VAL A 258 8.97 1.33 1.64
C VAL A 258 8.39 0.07 1.04
N VAL A 259 7.48 0.24 0.07
CA VAL A 259 6.90 -0.85 -0.74
C VAL A 259 7.32 -0.66 -2.19
N GLN A 260 8.21 -1.53 -2.66
CA GLN A 260 8.85 -1.41 -3.97
C GLN A 260 8.95 -2.76 -4.69
N ARG A 261 8.92 -2.73 -6.02
CA ARG A 261 9.18 -3.91 -6.84
C ARG A 261 10.66 -4.29 -6.79
N GLN A 262 10.96 -5.56 -6.57
CA GLN A 262 12.31 -6.11 -6.66
C GLN A 262 12.38 -7.17 -7.79
N GLY A 263 13.01 -6.82 -8.91
CA GLY A 263 13.11 -7.72 -10.06
C GLY A 263 11.76 -7.94 -10.77
N LEU A 264 11.57 -9.12 -11.38
CA LEU A 264 10.42 -9.36 -12.26
C LEU A 264 9.12 -9.73 -11.51
N ASN A 265 9.23 -10.50 -10.42
CA ASN A 265 8.08 -11.12 -9.75
C ASN A 265 8.07 -10.96 -8.21
N ARG A 266 8.91 -10.07 -7.66
CA ARG A 266 9.00 -9.86 -6.20
C ARG A 266 8.71 -8.43 -5.80
N ILE A 267 8.27 -8.28 -4.56
CA ILE A 267 7.97 -7.01 -3.92
C ILE A 267 8.68 -7.00 -2.57
N VAL A 268 9.50 -5.98 -2.35
CA VAL A 268 10.14 -5.71 -1.07
C VAL A 268 9.26 -4.77 -0.25
N VAL A 269 9.04 -5.12 1.00
CA VAL A 269 8.30 -4.33 1.98
C VAL A 269 9.22 -4.09 3.18
N GLN A 270 9.47 -2.83 3.51
CA GLN A 270 10.28 -2.43 4.65
C GLN A 270 9.44 -1.58 5.59
N LEU A 271 9.38 -2.01 6.84
CA LEU A 271 8.60 -1.37 7.89
C LEU A 271 9.53 -0.96 9.04
N PRO A 272 10.03 0.28 9.02
CA PRO A 272 10.82 0.82 10.12
C PRO A 272 10.01 0.87 11.41
N GLY A 273 10.61 0.56 12.54
CA GLY A 273 9.97 0.73 13.85
C GLY A 273 8.87 -0.27 14.21
N VAL A 274 8.51 -1.20 13.32
CA VAL A 274 7.60 -2.31 13.64
C VAL A 274 8.22 -3.23 14.69
N GLN A 275 7.49 -3.45 15.78
CA GLN A 275 7.98 -4.23 16.93
C GLN A 275 7.50 -5.68 16.93
N ASP A 276 6.30 -5.97 16.38
CA ASP A 276 5.79 -7.33 16.20
C ASP A 276 5.79 -7.73 14.69
N PRO A 277 6.81 -8.48 14.23
CA PRO A 277 6.86 -9.00 12.87
C PRO A 277 5.71 -9.94 12.53
N ALA A 278 5.23 -10.72 13.49
CA ALA A 278 4.18 -11.69 13.26
C ALA A 278 2.84 -10.98 13.04
N GLN A 279 2.58 -9.89 13.77
CA GLN A 279 1.44 -9.01 13.51
C GLN A 279 1.53 -8.36 12.13
N ALA A 280 2.70 -7.83 11.77
CA ALA A 280 2.91 -7.25 10.45
C ALA A 280 2.72 -8.26 9.32
N GLU A 281 3.22 -9.49 9.49
CA GLU A 281 2.99 -10.58 8.52
C GLU A 281 1.51 -10.95 8.40
N ARG A 282 0.78 -11.05 9.52
CA ARG A 282 -0.66 -11.33 9.53
C ARG A 282 -1.46 -10.29 8.75
N ILE A 283 -1.17 -9.01 8.97
CA ILE A 283 -1.87 -7.91 8.29
C ILE A 283 -1.49 -7.85 6.81
N LEU A 284 -0.20 -8.01 6.48
CA LEU A 284 0.25 -8.01 5.08
C LEU A 284 -0.24 -9.23 4.29
N GLY A 285 -0.46 -10.35 4.97
CA GLY A 285 -0.98 -11.60 4.41
C GLY A 285 -2.52 -11.68 4.34
N ALA A 286 -3.25 -10.65 4.77
CA ALA A 286 -4.71 -10.62 4.70
C ALA A 286 -5.22 -10.81 3.26
N THR A 287 -6.50 -11.10 3.08
CA THR A 287 -7.13 -11.10 1.75
C THR A 287 -8.25 -10.09 1.74
N ALA A 288 -8.29 -9.25 0.71
CA ALA A 288 -9.31 -8.25 0.56
C ALA A 288 -10.15 -8.51 -0.69
N THR A 289 -11.44 -8.21 -0.62
CA THR A 289 -12.38 -8.29 -1.72
C THR A 289 -13.35 -7.13 -1.66
N VAL A 290 -14.03 -6.88 -2.77
CA VAL A 290 -15.06 -5.84 -2.85
C VAL A 290 -16.40 -6.49 -3.13
N GLU A 291 -17.45 -5.97 -2.52
CA GLU A 291 -18.82 -6.42 -2.69
C GLU A 291 -19.72 -5.25 -3.07
N PHE A 292 -20.48 -5.40 -4.15
CA PHE A 292 -21.55 -4.48 -4.52
C PHE A 292 -22.83 -4.93 -3.87
N ARG A 293 -23.44 -4.05 -3.08
CA ARG A 293 -24.67 -4.31 -2.33
C ARG A 293 -25.64 -3.14 -2.47
N LEU A 294 -26.95 -3.43 -2.47
CA LEU A 294 -27.95 -2.36 -2.40
C LEU A 294 -27.93 -1.74 -1.01
N VAL A 295 -28.12 -0.43 -0.93
CA VAL A 295 -28.37 0.24 0.34
C VAL A 295 -29.82 0.02 0.71
N ASP A 296 -30.08 -0.28 1.98
CA ASP A 296 -31.43 -0.33 2.53
C ASP A 296 -31.90 1.10 2.80
N TRP A 297 -32.62 1.65 1.82
CA TRP A 297 -33.14 3.01 1.85
C TRP A 297 -34.51 3.11 2.54
N GLU A 298 -35.13 1.98 2.91
CA GLU A 298 -36.45 1.95 3.56
C GLU A 298 -36.34 2.13 5.08
N ASN A 299 -35.17 1.81 5.65
CA ASN A 299 -34.91 1.85 7.07
C ASN A 299 -33.84 2.90 7.42
N ASP A 300 -33.91 3.44 8.63
CA ASP A 300 -32.95 4.44 9.11
C ASP A 300 -31.71 3.78 9.74
N ALA A 301 -30.54 4.09 9.18
CA ALA A 301 -29.26 3.56 9.63
C ALA A 301 -28.86 4.05 11.02
N PHE A 302 -29.17 5.31 11.36
CA PHE A 302 -28.83 5.89 12.66
C PHE A 302 -29.66 5.26 13.80
N THR A 303 -30.91 4.92 13.52
CA THR A 303 -31.75 4.18 14.48
C THR A 303 -31.23 2.75 14.69
N ALA A 304 -30.81 2.07 13.62
CA ALA A 304 -30.23 0.73 13.73
C ALA A 304 -28.92 0.73 14.53
N ASP A 305 -28.07 1.73 14.33
CA ASP A 305 -26.82 1.96 15.06
C ASP A 305 -27.07 2.14 16.56
N ARG A 306 -27.91 3.11 16.94
CA ARG A 306 -28.25 3.38 18.35
C ARG A 306 -28.86 2.17 19.08
N THR A 307 -29.62 1.33 18.37
CA THR A 307 -30.28 0.16 18.97
C THR A 307 -29.44 -1.12 18.90
N GLY A 308 -28.34 -1.12 18.14
CA GLY A 308 -27.52 -2.30 17.86
C GLY A 308 -28.28 -3.40 17.12
N ARG A 309 -29.39 -3.08 16.45
CA ARG A 309 -30.31 -4.07 15.84
C ARG A 309 -30.69 -3.67 14.42
N PRO A 310 -29.93 -4.13 13.41
CA PRO A 310 -30.32 -3.91 12.01
C PRO A 310 -31.63 -4.65 11.67
N PRO A 311 -32.47 -4.09 10.78
CA PRO A 311 -33.66 -4.76 10.27
C PRO A 311 -33.36 -6.13 9.64
N LEU A 312 -34.38 -7.00 9.59
CA LEU A 312 -34.27 -8.29 8.91
C LEU A 312 -33.92 -8.09 7.44
N GLY A 313 -32.93 -8.84 6.95
CA GLY A 313 -32.44 -8.72 5.58
C GLY A 313 -31.40 -7.63 5.36
N SER A 314 -31.03 -6.87 6.40
CA SER A 314 -30.04 -5.80 6.32
C SER A 314 -28.82 -6.07 7.21
N ILE A 315 -27.71 -5.41 6.90
CA ILE A 315 -26.47 -5.36 7.68
C ILE A 315 -26.10 -3.90 7.91
N LEU A 316 -25.74 -3.58 9.15
CA LEU A 316 -25.21 -2.27 9.51
C LEU A 316 -23.69 -2.27 9.28
N ARG A 317 -23.20 -1.30 8.51
CA ARG A 317 -21.78 -1.08 8.24
C ARG A 317 -21.46 0.41 8.36
N TYR A 318 -20.18 0.73 8.42
CA TYR A 318 -19.71 2.11 8.55
C TYR A 318 -18.91 2.51 7.33
N GLN A 319 -19.04 3.78 6.96
CA GLN A 319 -18.11 4.43 6.03
C GLN A 319 -16.81 4.80 6.75
N ARG A 320 -15.75 5.16 6.00
CA ARG A 320 -14.44 5.56 6.57
C ARG A 320 -14.53 6.75 7.54
N ASP A 321 -15.56 7.58 7.42
CA ASP A 321 -15.81 8.72 8.30
C ASP A 321 -16.65 8.36 9.55
N GLY A 322 -16.98 7.08 9.72
CA GLY A 322 -17.82 6.56 10.80
C GLY A 322 -19.33 6.65 10.54
N THR A 323 -19.77 7.13 9.36
CA THR A 323 -21.19 7.24 9.05
C THR A 323 -21.86 5.86 8.95
N PRO A 324 -22.89 5.57 9.77
CA PRO A 324 -23.60 4.30 9.70
C PRO A 324 -24.41 4.20 8.40
N THR A 325 -24.32 3.04 7.75
CA THR A 325 -24.98 2.75 6.47
C THR A 325 -25.61 1.36 6.54
N LEU A 326 -26.90 1.25 6.22
CA LEU A 326 -27.57 -0.05 6.12
C LEU A 326 -27.46 -0.59 4.69
N LEU A 327 -26.95 -1.81 4.56
CA LEU A 327 -26.87 -2.54 3.30
C LEU A 327 -27.82 -3.73 3.32
N ARG A 328 -28.37 -4.09 2.16
CA ARG A 328 -29.08 -5.36 2.00
C ARG A 328 -28.07 -6.52 2.08
N ARG A 329 -28.53 -7.65 2.63
CA ARG A 329 -27.74 -8.89 2.75
C ARG A 329 -27.44 -9.56 1.41
N ASP A 330 -28.25 -9.29 0.40
CA ASP A 330 -28.06 -9.85 -0.93
C ASP A 330 -26.85 -9.20 -1.62
N LEU A 331 -25.94 -10.05 -2.08
CA LEU A 331 -24.77 -9.67 -2.86
C LEU A 331 -25.17 -9.53 -4.33
N ILE A 332 -24.87 -8.37 -4.94
CA ILE A 332 -25.12 -8.15 -6.37
C ILE A 332 -23.99 -8.79 -7.17
N VAL A 333 -22.76 -8.32 -6.91
CA VAL A 333 -21.52 -8.69 -7.59
C VAL A 333 -20.39 -8.60 -6.58
N SER A 334 -19.45 -9.55 -6.62
CA SER A 334 -18.22 -9.54 -5.83
C SER A 334 -17.01 -9.27 -6.72
N GLY A 335 -15.89 -8.93 -6.09
CA GLY A 335 -14.67 -8.51 -6.77
C GLY A 335 -14.10 -9.54 -7.74
N ASP A 336 -14.37 -10.84 -7.56
CA ASP A 336 -13.92 -11.93 -8.44
C ASP A 336 -14.56 -11.86 -9.83
N GLN A 337 -15.67 -11.12 -9.92
CA GLN A 337 -16.39 -10.85 -11.16
C GLN A 337 -15.99 -9.54 -11.81
N LEU A 338 -15.03 -8.78 -11.25
CA LEU A 338 -14.46 -7.58 -11.84
C LEU A 338 -13.30 -7.97 -12.76
N THR A 339 -13.30 -7.43 -13.98
CA THR A 339 -12.24 -7.68 -14.97
C THR A 339 -11.34 -6.48 -15.18
N ASP A 340 -11.85 -5.26 -14.94
CA ASP A 340 -11.07 -4.02 -15.01
C ASP A 340 -11.75 -2.91 -14.21
N ALA A 341 -10.96 -1.95 -13.73
CA ALA A 341 -11.44 -0.72 -13.13
C ALA A 341 -10.45 0.42 -13.38
N THR A 342 -10.89 1.51 -14.00
CA THR A 342 -10.03 2.62 -14.44
C THR A 342 -10.58 3.96 -13.99
N PHE A 343 -9.72 4.78 -13.37
CA PHE A 343 -10.05 6.16 -13.04
C PHE A 343 -10.02 7.02 -14.31
N ILE A 344 -11.06 7.82 -14.51
CA ILE A 344 -11.23 8.73 -15.65
C ILE A 344 -11.84 10.06 -15.19
N TYR A 345 -11.72 11.08 -16.03
CA TYR A 345 -12.55 12.28 -15.94
C TYR A 345 -13.72 12.15 -16.94
N SER A 346 -14.93 11.97 -16.43
CA SER A 346 -16.16 11.89 -17.22
C SER A 346 -16.91 13.22 -17.13
N GLN A 347 -17.06 13.93 -18.26
CA GLN A 347 -17.70 15.25 -18.32
C GLN A 347 -17.09 16.28 -17.34
N GLY A 348 -15.78 16.23 -17.15
CA GLY A 348 -15.05 17.12 -16.23
C GLY A 348 -15.19 16.75 -14.75
N GLN A 349 -15.89 15.66 -14.42
CA GLN A 349 -15.97 15.12 -13.06
C GLN A 349 -15.16 13.82 -12.93
N PRO A 350 -14.46 13.61 -11.81
CA PRO A 350 -13.81 12.34 -11.50
C PRO A 350 -14.83 11.18 -11.45
N ALA A 351 -14.47 10.06 -12.08
CA ALA A 351 -15.28 8.85 -12.13
C ALA A 351 -14.39 7.60 -12.23
N VAL A 352 -14.93 6.44 -11.85
CA VAL A 352 -14.29 5.14 -12.02
C VAL A 352 -15.11 4.31 -12.99
N ASN A 353 -14.53 3.97 -14.14
CA ASN A 353 -15.10 3.04 -15.09
C ASN A 353 -14.83 1.61 -14.64
N VAL A 354 -15.87 0.80 -14.46
CA VAL A 354 -15.79 -0.58 -13.97
C VAL A 354 -16.27 -1.52 -15.06
N ARG A 355 -15.53 -2.61 -15.25
CA ARG A 355 -15.88 -3.70 -16.15
C ARG A 355 -16.01 -5.00 -15.38
N LEU A 356 -17.11 -5.70 -15.60
CA LEU A 356 -17.40 -7.01 -15.03
C LEU A 356 -17.12 -8.12 -16.06
N ASN A 357 -17.16 -9.38 -15.62
CA ASN A 357 -17.28 -10.52 -16.53
C ASN A 357 -18.76 -10.71 -16.92
N SER A 358 -19.06 -11.67 -17.82
CA SER A 358 -20.44 -11.88 -18.28
C SER A 358 -21.40 -12.27 -17.14
N GLN A 359 -20.95 -13.06 -16.16
CA GLN A 359 -21.79 -13.46 -15.03
C GLN A 359 -22.16 -12.28 -14.12
N GLY A 360 -21.16 -11.45 -13.76
CA GLY A 360 -21.38 -10.24 -12.96
C GLY A 360 -22.23 -9.22 -13.71
N GLY A 361 -22.00 -9.05 -15.02
CA GLY A 361 -22.79 -8.16 -15.88
C GLY A 361 -24.29 -8.50 -15.88
N ASN A 362 -24.62 -9.80 -15.97
CA ASN A 362 -26.02 -10.25 -15.94
C ASN A 362 -26.71 -9.98 -14.60
N ARG A 363 -26.04 -10.23 -13.46
CA ARG A 363 -26.59 -9.90 -12.13
C ARG A 363 -26.74 -8.39 -11.92
N MET A 364 -25.78 -7.62 -12.42
CA MET A 364 -25.82 -6.16 -12.37
C MET A 364 -26.98 -5.61 -13.22
N LEU A 365 -27.21 -6.18 -14.40
CA LEU A 365 -28.34 -5.82 -15.27
C LEU A 365 -29.68 -6.06 -14.60
N GLU A 366 -29.90 -7.27 -14.07
CA GLU A 366 -31.13 -7.63 -13.36
C GLU A 366 -31.38 -6.70 -12.16
N THR A 367 -30.33 -6.44 -11.38
CA THR A 367 -30.42 -5.58 -10.20
C THR A 367 -30.75 -4.14 -10.56
N THR A 368 -30.05 -3.56 -11.55
CA THR A 368 -30.22 -2.15 -11.92
C THR A 368 -31.57 -1.88 -12.60
N GLN A 369 -32.12 -2.85 -13.32
CA GLN A 369 -33.49 -2.77 -13.88
C GLN A 369 -34.55 -2.59 -12.78
N ALA A 370 -34.42 -3.33 -11.68
CA ALA A 370 -35.39 -3.28 -10.57
C ALA A 370 -35.13 -2.13 -9.57
N ASN A 371 -33.96 -1.49 -9.61
CA ASN A 371 -33.49 -0.57 -8.58
C ASN A 371 -33.03 0.79 -9.11
N LEU A 372 -33.64 1.28 -10.20
CA LEU A 372 -33.39 2.63 -10.70
C LEU A 372 -33.65 3.71 -9.63
N ASN A 373 -32.77 4.71 -9.60
CA ASN A 373 -32.74 5.81 -8.63
C ASN A 373 -32.56 5.38 -7.17
N ARG A 374 -32.16 4.13 -6.91
CA ARG A 374 -31.86 3.64 -5.56
C ARG A 374 -30.35 3.68 -5.29
N PRO A 375 -29.93 3.85 -4.03
CA PRO A 375 -28.52 3.82 -3.67
C PRO A 375 -27.93 2.40 -3.69
N MET A 376 -26.70 2.31 -4.14
CA MET A 376 -25.86 1.12 -4.16
C MET A 376 -24.54 1.46 -3.48
N ALA A 377 -24.03 0.55 -2.67
CA ALA A 377 -22.79 0.69 -1.95
C ALA A 377 -21.72 -0.26 -2.48
N VAL A 378 -20.48 0.19 -2.36
CA VAL A 378 -19.27 -0.61 -2.54
C VAL A 378 -18.72 -0.90 -1.15
N LEU A 379 -18.82 -2.16 -0.74
CA LEU A 379 -18.33 -2.67 0.54
C LEU A 379 -16.96 -3.31 0.33
N TYR A 380 -15.94 -2.79 1.00
CA TYR A 380 -14.63 -3.42 1.09
C TYR A 380 -14.63 -4.39 2.25
N VAL A 381 -14.18 -5.59 1.97
CA VAL A 381 -14.18 -6.71 2.89
C VAL A 381 -12.77 -7.20 3.00
N GLU A 382 -12.21 -7.17 4.18
CA GLU A 382 -10.90 -7.71 4.46
C GLU A 382 -10.99 -8.83 5.50
N GLU A 383 -10.33 -9.95 5.21
CA GLU A 383 -10.19 -11.05 6.17
C GLU A 383 -8.81 -10.97 6.81
N LYS A 384 -8.78 -10.63 8.10
CA LYS A 384 -7.58 -10.53 8.91
C LYS A 384 -7.49 -11.75 9.85
N PRO A 385 -6.36 -12.48 9.87
CA PRO A 385 -6.16 -13.53 10.86
C PRO A 385 -5.89 -12.89 12.23
N GLU A 386 -6.78 -13.13 13.18
CA GLU A 386 -6.70 -12.67 14.56
C GLU A 386 -6.25 -13.83 15.48
N LEU A 387 -5.30 -13.55 16.37
CA LEU A 387 -4.89 -14.50 17.41
C LEU A 387 -5.78 -14.30 18.62
N LEU A 388 -6.56 -15.32 18.95
CA LEU A 388 -7.32 -15.36 20.19
C LEU A 388 -6.64 -16.34 21.13
N GLU A 389 -6.36 -15.90 22.36
CA GLU A 389 -5.93 -16.80 23.43
C GLU A 389 -7.17 -17.35 24.12
N ARG A 390 -7.37 -18.67 24.02
CA ARG A 390 -8.46 -19.36 24.70
C ARG A 390 -7.89 -20.56 25.44
N ASP A 391 -8.10 -20.59 26.76
CA ASP A 391 -7.64 -21.67 27.64
C ASP A 391 -6.13 -21.94 27.56
N GLY A 392 -5.32 -20.90 27.31
CA GLY A 392 -3.86 -20.99 27.19
C GLY A 392 -3.35 -21.54 25.86
N GLU A 393 -4.23 -21.81 24.89
CA GLU A 393 -3.88 -22.14 23.50
C GLU A 393 -4.19 -20.95 22.58
N GLN A 394 -3.23 -20.64 21.70
CA GLN A 394 -3.42 -19.63 20.65
C GLN A 394 -4.20 -20.25 19.49
N ILE A 395 -5.42 -19.77 19.27
CA ILE A 395 -6.24 -20.14 18.12
C ILE A 395 -6.27 -18.98 17.11
N ILE A 396 -5.96 -19.28 15.85
CA ILE A 396 -6.10 -18.32 14.75
C ILE A 396 -7.56 -18.35 14.29
N ARG A 397 -8.24 -17.21 14.35
CA ARG A 397 -9.57 -17.01 13.77
C ARG A 397 -9.48 -15.92 12.72
N ASN A 398 -10.05 -16.15 11.54
CA ASN A 398 -10.22 -15.07 10.57
C ASN A 398 -11.37 -14.16 11.02
N THR A 399 -11.05 -12.90 11.29
CA THR A 399 -12.01 -11.83 11.55
C THR A 399 -12.22 -11.06 10.26
N ARG A 400 -13.49 -10.75 9.96
CA ARG A 400 -13.90 -10.07 8.74
C ARG A 400 -14.17 -8.61 9.05
N GLU A 401 -13.35 -7.73 8.52
CA GLU A 401 -13.50 -6.28 8.61
C GLU A 401 -14.21 -5.78 7.35
N GLU A 402 -15.23 -4.96 7.53
CA GLU A 402 -16.13 -4.57 6.43
C GLU A 402 -16.41 -3.07 6.46
N THR A 403 -15.89 -2.34 5.47
CA THR A 403 -15.95 -0.87 5.40
C THR A 403 -16.62 -0.43 4.10
N VAL A 404 -17.58 0.48 4.21
CA VAL A 404 -18.24 1.08 3.03
C VAL A 404 -17.32 2.14 2.43
N ILE A 405 -16.79 1.91 1.23
CA ILE A 405 -15.89 2.87 0.57
C ILE A 405 -16.69 3.93 -0.18
N ASN A 406 -17.80 3.55 -0.80
CA ASN A 406 -18.57 4.46 -1.63
C ASN A 406 -20.07 4.12 -1.62
N VAL A 407 -20.91 5.16 -1.65
CA VAL A 407 -22.36 5.03 -1.84
C VAL A 407 -22.79 5.93 -3.00
N ALA A 408 -23.34 5.33 -4.05
CA ALA A 408 -23.77 6.05 -5.26
C ALA A 408 -25.18 5.66 -5.68
N THR A 409 -25.90 6.58 -6.32
CA THR A 409 -27.23 6.32 -6.86
C THR A 409 -27.16 5.64 -8.22
N ILE A 410 -27.96 4.59 -8.42
CA ILE A 410 -28.14 3.93 -9.72
C ILE A 410 -28.90 4.87 -10.67
N ARG A 411 -28.20 5.50 -11.61
CA ARG A 411 -28.79 6.48 -12.57
C ARG A 411 -29.13 5.90 -13.93
N GLY A 412 -28.83 4.63 -14.18
CA GLY A 412 -29.08 3.97 -15.44
C GLY A 412 -29.15 2.46 -15.29
N ILE A 413 -29.61 1.79 -16.34
CA ILE A 413 -29.59 0.34 -16.44
C ILE A 413 -28.28 -0.05 -17.12
N PHE A 414 -27.47 -0.88 -16.47
CA PHE A 414 -26.16 -1.26 -16.97
C PHE A 414 -25.85 -2.74 -16.69
N SER A 415 -25.08 -3.35 -17.59
CA SER A 415 -24.66 -4.75 -17.53
C SER A 415 -23.16 -4.82 -17.20
N THR A 416 -22.32 -5.22 -18.16
CA THR A 416 -20.90 -5.46 -17.98
C THR A 416 -20.07 -4.20 -17.72
N ASN A 417 -20.51 -3.03 -18.17
CA ASN A 417 -19.76 -1.77 -18.04
C ASN A 417 -20.61 -0.72 -17.34
N PHE A 418 -20.05 -0.04 -16.34
CA PHE A 418 -20.70 1.07 -15.66
C PHE A 418 -19.68 2.05 -15.06
N GLN A 419 -20.16 3.24 -14.67
CA GLN A 419 -19.33 4.27 -14.06
C GLN A 419 -19.79 4.56 -12.62
N ILE A 420 -18.84 4.56 -11.69
CA ILE A 420 -19.01 5.08 -10.34
C ILE A 420 -18.64 6.56 -10.37
N THR A 421 -19.55 7.42 -9.93
CA THR A 421 -19.41 8.89 -9.95
C THR A 421 -19.59 9.45 -8.54
N GLY A 422 -19.26 10.74 -8.34
CA GLY A 422 -19.37 11.37 -7.02
C GLY A 422 -18.20 11.08 -6.09
N VAL A 423 -17.07 10.61 -6.64
CA VAL A 423 -15.81 10.38 -5.92
C VAL A 423 -14.90 11.60 -6.04
N THR A 424 -13.99 11.83 -5.10
CA THR A 424 -12.92 12.82 -5.30
C THR A 424 -11.83 12.28 -6.25
N PRO A 425 -10.91 13.11 -6.79
CA PRO A 425 -9.80 12.60 -7.61
C PRO A 425 -8.89 11.60 -6.89
N PHE A 426 -8.67 11.80 -5.59
CA PHE A 426 -7.88 10.88 -4.76
C PHE A 426 -8.65 9.59 -4.48
N GLU A 427 -9.89 9.71 -4.00
CA GLU A 427 -10.78 8.58 -3.74
C GLU A 427 -11.03 7.75 -5.01
N GLY A 428 -11.21 8.37 -6.16
CA GLY A 428 -11.42 7.68 -7.43
C GLY A 428 -10.20 6.89 -7.89
N GLN A 429 -8.98 7.38 -7.64
CA GLN A 429 -7.76 6.63 -7.92
C GLN A 429 -7.60 5.44 -6.98
N ASP A 430 -7.80 5.65 -5.67
CA ASP A 430 -7.77 4.57 -4.66
C ASP A 430 -8.83 3.52 -4.95
N LEU A 431 -10.08 3.93 -5.18
CA LEU A 431 -11.20 3.06 -5.52
C LEU A 431 -10.93 2.26 -6.80
N ALA A 432 -10.43 2.90 -7.87
CA ALA A 432 -10.09 2.19 -9.09
C ALA A 432 -9.01 1.12 -8.85
N LEU A 433 -8.04 1.42 -7.99
CA LEU A 433 -7.01 0.45 -7.62
C LEU A 433 -7.57 -0.68 -6.76
N LEU A 434 -8.43 -0.40 -5.77
CA LEU A 434 -9.06 -1.40 -4.90
C LEU A 434 -10.01 -2.32 -5.67
N LEU A 435 -10.84 -1.75 -6.55
CA LEU A 435 -11.73 -2.52 -7.43
C LEU A 435 -10.94 -3.39 -8.40
N ARG A 436 -9.85 -2.87 -8.95
CA ARG A 436 -8.94 -3.63 -9.81
C ARG A 436 -8.15 -4.68 -9.03
N ALA A 437 -7.86 -4.40 -7.75
CA ALA A 437 -7.18 -5.33 -6.86
C ALA A 437 -8.01 -6.61 -6.68
N GLY A 438 -9.34 -6.48 -6.54
CA GLY A 438 -10.25 -7.62 -6.42
C GLY A 438 -9.82 -8.67 -5.36
N PRO A 439 -10.53 -9.79 -5.23
CA PRO A 439 -10.09 -10.98 -4.50
C PRO A 439 -9.03 -11.78 -5.26
N LEU A 440 -8.65 -11.35 -6.47
CA LEU A 440 -7.82 -12.10 -7.42
C LEU A 440 -6.46 -11.42 -7.67
N ALA A 441 -6.00 -10.55 -6.77
CA ALA A 441 -4.57 -10.31 -6.69
C ALA A 441 -3.91 -11.69 -6.46
N PRO A 442 -3.01 -12.14 -7.34
CA PRO A 442 -2.46 -13.47 -7.21
C PRO A 442 -1.79 -13.60 -5.84
N PRO A 443 -2.00 -14.72 -5.13
CA PRO A 443 -1.50 -14.87 -3.78
C PRO A 443 0.00 -14.57 -3.79
N ASN A 444 0.39 -13.67 -2.91
CA ASN A 444 1.79 -13.43 -2.66
C ASN A 444 2.24 -14.36 -1.53
N PHE A 445 3.45 -14.89 -1.64
CA PHE A 445 4.03 -15.73 -0.61
C PHE A 445 5.35 -15.11 -0.14
N LYS A 446 5.56 -15.16 1.17
CA LYS A 446 6.78 -14.69 1.80
C LYS A 446 7.93 -15.64 1.41
N VAL A 447 8.95 -15.10 0.74
CA VAL A 447 10.14 -15.85 0.32
C VAL A 447 11.26 -15.72 1.35
N ALA A 448 11.39 -14.53 1.94
CA ALA A 448 12.38 -14.26 2.96
C ALA A 448 11.90 -13.14 3.88
N ASP A 449 12.20 -13.27 5.17
CA ASP A 449 12.12 -12.22 6.15
C ASP A 449 13.49 -11.94 6.78
N ARG A 450 13.71 -10.66 7.08
CA ARG A 450 14.78 -10.24 7.99
C ARG A 450 14.13 -9.33 9.03
N THR A 451 14.11 -9.82 10.25
CA THR A 451 13.64 -9.07 11.41
C THR A 451 14.84 -8.59 12.18
N ASN A 452 14.92 -7.27 12.36
CA ASN A 452 15.85 -6.68 13.31
C ASN A 452 15.05 -6.20 14.52
N GLY A 453 15.17 -6.92 15.63
CA GLY A 453 14.49 -6.57 16.87
C GLY A 453 14.88 -5.16 17.36
N PRO A 454 13.94 -4.37 17.91
CA PRO A 454 14.19 -2.99 18.36
C PRO A 454 15.36 -2.87 19.34
N THR A 455 15.54 -3.87 20.21
CA THR A 455 16.59 -3.92 21.24
C THR A 455 18.00 -3.96 20.66
N HIS A 456 18.21 -4.61 19.51
CA HIS A 456 19.52 -4.62 18.87
C HIS A 456 19.83 -3.30 18.16
N GLY A 457 18.86 -2.66 17.51
CA GLY A 457 19.04 -1.36 16.85
C GLY A 457 19.29 -0.22 17.84
N GLN A 458 18.47 -0.13 18.90
CA GLN A 458 18.57 0.92 19.92
C GLN A 458 19.90 0.87 20.68
N ASP A 459 20.44 -0.32 20.94
CA ASP A 459 21.76 -0.48 21.56
C ASP A 459 22.92 -0.10 20.63
N ASN A 460 22.72 -0.25 19.31
CA ASN A 460 23.77 -0.04 18.32
C ASN A 460 24.03 1.44 18.03
N ILE A 461 23.01 2.30 18.08
CA ILE A 461 23.16 3.75 17.90
C ILE A 461 24.12 4.38 18.94
N PRO A 462 23.91 4.24 20.26
CA PRO A 462 24.79 4.83 21.28
C PRO A 462 26.19 4.21 21.24
N ARG A 463 26.32 2.90 20.99
CA ARG A 463 27.62 2.23 20.83
C ARG A 463 28.37 2.73 19.59
N GLY A 464 27.69 2.90 18.47
CA GLY A 464 28.24 3.45 17.23
C GLY A 464 28.73 4.89 17.42
N ARG A 465 27.89 5.74 18.05
CA ARG A 465 28.27 7.12 18.41
C ARG A 465 29.49 7.15 19.34
N ALA A 466 29.52 6.30 20.36
CA ALA A 466 30.66 6.18 21.27
C ALA A 466 31.93 5.72 20.55
N ALA A 467 31.84 4.77 19.62
CA ALA A 467 32.97 4.30 18.83
C ALA A 467 33.53 5.40 17.91
N VAL A 468 32.67 6.13 17.19
CA VAL A 468 33.08 7.27 16.34
C VAL A 468 33.74 8.36 17.18
N LEU A 469 33.12 8.76 18.29
CA LEU A 469 33.67 9.82 19.16
C LEU A 469 34.99 9.41 19.80
N THR A 470 35.10 8.17 20.28
CA THR A 470 36.34 7.65 20.90
C THR A 470 37.45 7.52 19.86
N GLY A 471 37.16 6.97 18.67
CA GLY A 471 38.09 6.87 17.56
C GLY A 471 38.60 8.24 17.10
N PHE A 472 37.68 9.18 16.88
CA PHE A 472 38.01 10.56 16.55
C PHE A 472 38.90 11.22 17.61
N LEU A 473 38.55 11.08 18.89
CA LEU A 473 39.32 11.65 20.00
C LEU A 473 40.72 11.04 20.10
N LEU A 474 40.88 9.73 19.88
CA LEU A 474 42.19 9.08 19.84
C LEU A 474 43.05 9.56 18.67
N VAL A 475 42.46 9.72 17.48
CA VAL A 475 43.16 10.25 16.30
C VAL A 475 43.62 11.69 16.55
N VAL A 476 42.75 12.55 17.07
CA VAL A 476 43.08 13.94 17.42
C VAL A 476 44.21 13.99 18.46
N LEU A 477 44.13 13.19 19.52
CA LEU A 477 45.19 13.11 20.54
C LEU A 477 46.53 12.66 19.93
N PHE A 478 46.50 11.65 19.07
CA PHE A 478 47.70 11.16 18.39
C PHE A 478 48.30 12.22 17.45
N MET A 479 47.49 12.87 16.63
CA MET A 479 47.92 13.92 15.70
C MET A 479 48.50 15.12 16.44
N ALA A 480 47.83 15.58 17.51
CA ALA A 480 48.31 16.65 18.36
C ALA A 480 49.64 16.30 19.05
N ALA A 481 49.79 15.07 19.55
CA ALA A 481 51.00 14.62 20.22
C ALA A 481 52.19 14.45 19.24
N TYR A 482 51.95 13.83 18.08
CA TYR A 482 53.00 13.49 17.12
C TYR A 482 53.38 14.68 16.21
N TYR A 483 52.39 15.43 15.70
CA TYR A 483 52.59 16.51 14.72
C TYR A 483 52.46 17.94 15.29
N ARG A 484 52.12 18.09 16.58
CA ARG A 484 52.01 19.39 17.28
C ARG A 484 51.12 20.39 16.54
N ILE A 485 51.66 21.55 16.13
CA ILE A 485 50.92 22.63 15.46
C ILE A 485 50.37 22.19 14.11
N PHE A 486 51.12 21.38 13.35
CA PHE A 486 50.63 20.85 12.07
C PHE A 486 49.51 19.83 12.27
N GLY A 487 49.56 19.07 13.37
CA GLY A 487 48.48 18.16 13.79
C GLY A 487 47.17 18.91 14.01
N LEU A 488 47.21 20.05 14.71
CA LEU A 488 46.01 20.85 14.98
C LEU A 488 45.32 21.37 13.69
N THR A 489 46.09 21.70 12.65
CA THR A 489 45.52 22.01 11.33
C THR A 489 44.89 20.79 10.65
N ALA A 490 45.48 19.61 10.80
CA ALA A 490 44.93 18.37 10.26
C ALA A 490 43.65 17.96 10.99
N ASP A 491 43.60 18.13 12.31
CA ASP A 491 42.42 17.88 13.14
C ASP A 491 41.24 18.78 12.74
N LEU A 492 41.53 20.06 12.42
CA LEU A 492 40.52 20.98 11.90
C LEU A 492 39.98 20.55 10.53
N ALA A 493 40.85 20.02 9.66
CA ALA A 493 40.43 19.47 8.36
C ALA A 493 39.62 18.17 8.53
N LEU A 494 40.02 17.29 9.45
CA LEU A 494 39.31 16.05 9.78
C LEU A 494 37.91 16.35 10.34
N PHE A 495 37.81 17.31 11.27
CA PHE A 495 36.54 17.76 11.81
C PHE A 495 35.64 18.36 10.72
N ALA A 496 36.19 19.22 9.87
CA ALA A 496 35.44 19.79 8.74
C ALA A 496 34.95 18.70 7.78
N ASN A 497 35.77 17.67 7.49
CA ASN A 497 35.37 16.54 6.67
C ASN A 497 34.19 15.77 7.29
N LEU A 498 34.25 15.46 8.59
CA LEU A 498 33.17 14.78 9.29
C LEU A 498 31.86 15.56 9.25
N VAL A 499 31.91 16.88 9.51
CA VAL A 499 30.74 17.76 9.43
C VAL A 499 30.15 17.77 8.01
N LEU A 500 30.99 17.84 6.97
CA LEU A 500 30.54 17.85 5.59
C LEU A 500 29.94 16.50 5.15
N ILE A 501 30.47 15.38 5.64
CA ILE A 501 29.88 14.05 5.38
C ILE A 501 28.48 13.96 6.00
N VAL A 502 28.32 14.35 7.27
CA VAL A 502 27.01 14.34 7.94
C VAL A 502 26.03 15.30 7.26
N ALA A 503 26.50 16.49 6.88
CA ALA A 503 25.70 17.45 6.13
C ALA A 503 25.21 16.90 4.79
N LEU A 504 26.10 16.23 4.05
CA LEU A 504 25.77 15.63 2.75
C LEU A 504 24.75 14.49 2.90
N LEU A 505 24.91 13.62 3.90
CA LEU A 505 23.96 12.54 4.19
C LEU A 505 22.57 13.07 4.57
N SER A 506 22.54 14.13 5.38
CA SER A 506 21.29 14.80 5.77
C SER A 506 20.62 15.46 4.55
N MET A 507 21.39 16.18 3.73
CA MET A 507 20.88 16.83 2.51
C MET A 507 20.34 15.84 1.48
N LEU A 508 20.96 14.67 1.33
CA LEU A 508 20.52 13.63 0.40
C LEU A 508 19.41 12.73 0.97
N GLN A 509 19.06 12.89 2.24
CA GLN A 509 18.18 11.98 2.98
C GLN A 509 18.56 10.50 2.82
N ALA A 510 19.87 10.24 2.78
CA ALA A 510 20.39 8.88 2.64
C ALA A 510 20.31 8.15 3.98
N SER A 511 19.81 6.90 3.97
CA SER A 511 19.66 6.12 5.19
C SER A 511 21.01 5.64 5.74
N LEU A 512 21.33 6.05 6.97
CA LEU A 512 22.52 5.59 7.67
C LEU A 512 22.31 4.17 8.21
N THR A 513 23.20 3.25 7.87
CA THR A 513 23.19 1.86 8.33
C THR A 513 24.39 1.56 9.24
N LEU A 514 24.39 0.40 9.90
CA LEU A 514 25.54 -0.08 10.68
C LEU A 514 26.86 -0.09 9.88
N PRO A 515 26.91 -0.66 8.65
CA PRO A 515 28.08 -0.54 7.79
C PRO A 515 28.41 0.91 7.44
N GLY A 516 27.41 1.78 7.30
CA GLY A 516 27.61 3.21 7.09
C GLY A 516 28.37 3.89 8.24
N ILE A 517 28.02 3.57 9.49
CA ILE A 517 28.76 4.05 10.67
C ILE A 517 30.22 3.55 10.63
N ALA A 518 30.45 2.29 10.29
CA ALA A 518 31.81 1.76 10.15
C ALA A 518 32.59 2.47 9.02
N GLY A 519 31.93 2.84 7.93
CA GLY A 519 32.49 3.66 6.86
C GLY A 519 32.92 5.04 7.36
N ILE A 520 32.09 5.71 8.15
CA ILE A 520 32.41 7.01 8.77
C ILE A 520 33.60 6.89 9.74
N VAL A 521 33.73 5.77 10.45
CA VAL A 521 34.90 5.51 11.32
C VAL A 521 36.18 5.29 10.50
N LEU A 522 36.07 4.74 9.29
CA LEU A 522 37.21 4.45 8.41
C LEU A 522 37.72 5.69 7.66
N THR A 523 36.82 6.60 7.27
CA THR A 523 37.12 7.85 6.56
C THR A 523 37.66 8.93 7.48
#